data_AF-A0A926Q6Z0-F1
#
_entry.id   AF-A0A926Q6Z0-F1
#
_cell.length_a   1.000
_cell.length_b   1.000
_cell.length_c   1.000
_cell.angle_alpha   90.00
_cell.angle_beta   90.00
_cell.angle_gamma   90.00
#
_symmetry.space_group_name_H-M   'P 1'
#
loop_
_entity.id
_entity.type
_entity.pdbx_description
1 polymer ?
#
loop_
_entity_poly.entity_id
_entity_poly.type
_entity_poly.pdbx_seq_one_letter_code
_entity_poly.pdbx_strand_id
1 'polypeptide(L)'
;MMGKAVAVGAAALVIAFGTAGPASAEAQHQASCIGFEASGIAPPGSSDEFPGGMAQLQEYLRSAVGHPTGLIVSDVAHLQLGSHEACDAAG
;
A
#
# COMPACT_ATOMS: atom_id res chain seq x y z
N MET A 1 34.66 32.55 38.64
CA MET A 1 33.43 31.72 38.58
C MET A 1 32.52 32.37 37.55
N MET A 2 32.46 31.83 36.32
CA MET A 2 31.58 32.31 35.25
C MET A 2 30.66 31.15 34.84
N GLY A 3 29.35 31.38 34.95
CA GLY A 3 28.31 30.43 34.56
C GLY A 3 28.27 30.18 33.06
N LYS A 4 28.02 28.92 32.68
CA LYS A 4 27.66 28.56 31.30
C LYS A 4 26.18 28.20 31.28
N ALA A 5 25.44 29.00 30.52
CA ALA A 5 24.03 28.84 30.25
C ALA A 5 23.76 27.53 29.49
N VAL A 6 22.62 26.94 29.82
CA VAL A 6 22.01 25.76 29.20
C VAL A 6 21.67 26.07 27.74
N ALA A 7 22.24 25.33 26.80
CA ALA A 7 21.81 25.30 25.40
C ALA A 7 21.13 23.96 25.13
N VAL A 8 19.85 23.87 25.50
CA VAL A 8 18.95 22.78 25.08
C VAL A 8 17.87 23.42 24.20
N GLY A 9 17.71 22.90 22.99
CA GLY A 9 16.50 23.13 22.20
C GLY A 9 16.70 23.92 20.91
N ALA A 10 17.37 23.33 19.92
CA ALA A 10 17.21 23.77 18.52
C ALA A 10 17.40 22.66 17.47
N ALA A 11 17.47 21.38 17.85
CA ALA A 11 17.72 20.28 16.90
C ALA A 11 16.52 19.35 16.65
N ALA A 12 15.41 19.48 17.39
CA ALA A 12 14.36 18.46 17.38
C ALA A 12 13.17 18.73 16.43
N LEU A 13 13.07 19.90 15.78
CA LEU A 13 11.83 20.28 15.07
C LEU A 13 11.86 20.14 13.54
N VAL A 14 12.97 19.71 12.92
CA VAL A 14 13.07 19.62 11.45
C VAL A 14 12.79 18.20 10.91
N ILE A 15 12.73 17.18 11.76
CA ILE A 15 12.60 15.77 11.32
C ILE A 15 11.13 15.37 11.10
N ALA A 16 10.16 16.16 11.55
CA ALA A 16 8.75 15.73 11.57
C ALA A 16 7.96 15.91 10.25
N PHE A 17 8.49 16.63 9.24
CA PHE A 17 7.70 16.98 8.03
C PHE A 17 8.38 16.67 6.69
N GLY A 18 9.51 15.95 6.68
CA GLY A 18 10.38 15.90 5.50
C GLY A 18 10.20 14.76 4.50
N THR A 19 9.52 13.65 4.81
CA THR A 19 9.74 12.41 4.03
C THR A 19 8.53 11.53 3.71
N ALA A 20 7.30 12.01 3.84
CA ALA A 20 6.14 11.28 3.29
C ALA A 20 6.02 11.51 1.76
N GLY A 21 7.06 11.13 1.02
CA GLY A 21 6.96 10.96 -0.44
C GLY A 21 6.19 9.67 -0.77
N PRO A 22 5.64 9.52 -1.98
CA PRO A 22 4.98 8.28 -2.37
C PRO A 22 5.97 7.11 -2.28
N ALA A 23 5.63 6.11 -1.47
CA ALA A 23 6.37 4.86 -1.44
C ALA A 23 6.15 4.16 -2.79
N SER A 24 7.17 4.17 -3.63
CA SER A 24 7.17 3.44 -4.91
C SER A 24 7.81 2.08 -4.67
N ALA A 25 7.08 1.00 -4.93
CA ALA A 25 7.66 -0.33 -4.96
C ALA A 25 8.30 -0.53 -6.34
N GLU A 26 9.58 -0.91 -6.36
CA GLU A 26 10.28 -1.27 -7.60
C GLU A 26 9.66 -2.56 -8.15
N ALA A 27 9.51 -2.66 -9.49
CA ALA A 27 8.98 -3.85 -10.12
C ALA A 27 9.92 -5.04 -9.87
N GLN A 28 9.60 -5.88 -8.89
CA GLN A 28 10.36 -7.09 -8.59
C GLN A 28 9.79 -8.27 -9.37
N HIS A 29 10.68 -9.15 -9.82
CA HIS A 29 10.32 -10.42 -10.46
C HIS A 29 9.49 -11.37 -9.55
N GLN A 30 9.35 -11.02 -8.26
CA GLN A 30 8.59 -11.75 -7.24
C GLN A 30 7.38 -10.96 -6.68
N ALA A 31 6.90 -9.93 -7.39
CA ALA A 31 5.66 -9.28 -6.97
C ALA A 31 4.48 -10.27 -7.09
N SER A 32 3.70 -10.42 -6.01
CA SER A 32 2.43 -11.16 -6.08
C SER A 32 1.54 -10.56 -7.18
N CYS A 33 0.87 -11.41 -7.96
CA CYS A 33 -0.08 -10.98 -8.98
C CYS A 33 -1.15 -10.02 -8.42
N ILE A 34 -1.66 -10.28 -7.21
CA ILE A 34 -2.58 -9.37 -6.49
C ILE A 34 -1.92 -8.00 -6.26
N GLY A 35 -0.65 -7.97 -5.91
CA GLY A 35 0.10 -6.73 -5.71
C GLY A 35 0.30 -5.95 -7.01
N PHE A 36 0.55 -6.65 -8.12
CA PHE A 36 0.65 -6.05 -9.44
C PHE A 36 -0.70 -5.46 -9.90
N GLU A 37 -1.79 -6.20 -9.76
CA GLU A 37 -3.13 -5.69 -10.10
C GLU A 37 -3.53 -4.52 -9.19
N ALA A 38 -3.27 -4.62 -7.89
CA ALA A 38 -3.52 -3.53 -6.95
C ALA A 38 -2.72 -2.26 -7.28
N SER A 39 -1.57 -2.39 -7.93
CA SER A 39 -0.77 -1.23 -8.36
C SER A 39 -1.44 -0.43 -9.47
N GLY A 40 -2.34 -1.02 -10.27
CA GLY A 40 -3.16 -0.28 -11.23
C GLY A 40 -4.24 0.58 -10.57
N ILE A 41 -4.52 0.35 -9.28
CA ILE A 41 -5.55 1.04 -8.50
C ILE A 41 -4.91 1.99 -7.46
N ALA A 42 -3.60 1.84 -7.19
CA ALA A 42 -2.88 2.64 -6.21
C ALA A 42 -1.72 3.42 -6.86
N PRO A 43 -1.59 4.74 -6.62
CA PRO A 43 -2.35 5.60 -5.71
C PRO A 43 -3.73 6.03 -6.25
N PRO A 44 -4.56 6.74 -5.46
CA PRO A 44 -5.80 7.36 -5.96
C PRO A 44 -5.58 8.17 -7.25
N GLY A 45 -6.52 8.06 -8.18
CA GLY A 45 -6.43 8.62 -9.53
C GLY A 45 -5.72 7.73 -10.55
N SER A 46 -5.23 6.55 -10.17
CA SER A 46 -4.59 5.60 -11.12
C SER A 46 -5.58 4.76 -11.91
N SER A 47 -6.85 4.73 -11.48
CA SER A 47 -7.92 3.94 -12.09
C SER A 47 -9.15 4.79 -12.34
N ASP A 48 -9.75 4.64 -13.53
CA ASP A 48 -11.05 5.24 -13.87
C ASP A 48 -12.21 4.55 -13.13
N GLU A 49 -12.08 3.25 -12.82
CA GLU A 49 -13.11 2.47 -12.10
C GLU A 49 -13.12 2.79 -10.60
N PHE A 50 -11.94 2.97 -10.02
CA PHE A 50 -11.77 3.31 -8.61
C PHE A 50 -10.89 4.56 -8.46
N PRO A 51 -11.42 5.77 -8.76
CA PRO A 51 -10.65 7.01 -8.65
C PRO A 51 -10.16 7.30 -7.23
N GLY A 52 -10.84 6.79 -6.19
CA GLY A 52 -10.39 6.83 -4.79
C GLY A 52 -9.36 5.77 -4.42
N GLY A 53 -8.93 4.95 -5.38
CA GLY A 53 -7.96 3.88 -5.22
C GLY A 53 -8.42 2.73 -4.33
N MET A 54 -7.46 2.02 -3.72
CA MET A 54 -7.72 0.79 -2.96
C MET A 54 -8.69 0.98 -1.79
N ALA A 55 -8.77 2.18 -1.20
CA ALA A 55 -9.73 2.49 -0.15
C ALA A 55 -11.18 2.47 -0.66
N GLN A 56 -11.43 3.02 -1.85
CA GLN A 56 -12.75 2.96 -2.49
C GLN A 56 -13.12 1.52 -2.87
N LEU A 57 -12.17 0.75 -3.39
CA LEU A 57 -12.38 -0.67 -3.69
C LEU A 57 -12.74 -1.46 -2.42
N GLN A 58 -12.05 -1.24 -1.31
CA GLN A 58 -12.35 -1.90 -0.04
C GLN A 58 -13.76 -1.56 0.47
N GLU A 59 -14.17 -0.30 0.36
CA GLU A 59 -15.54 0.13 0.74
C GLU A 59 -16.60 -0.51 -0.16
N TYR A 60 -16.34 -0.55 -1.47
CA TYR A 60 -17.22 -1.23 -2.42
C TYR A 60 -17.37 -2.71 -2.07
N LEU A 61 -16.27 -3.43 -1.86
CA LEU A 61 -16.31 -4.85 -1.54
C LEU A 61 -17.01 -5.13 -0.20
N ARG A 62 -16.82 -4.26 0.80
CA ARG A 62 -17.51 -4.36 2.08
C ARG A 62 -19.02 -4.16 1.93
N SER A 63 -19.44 -3.17 1.15
CA SER A 63 -20.86 -2.83 0.97
C SER A 63 -21.61 -3.77 0.03
N ALA A 64 -20.95 -4.26 -1.02
CA ALA A 64 -21.56 -5.11 -2.04
C ALA A 64 -21.61 -6.60 -1.64
N VAL A 65 -20.59 -7.09 -0.95
CA VAL A 65 -20.39 -8.54 -0.71
C VAL A 65 -20.57 -8.90 0.76
N GLY A 66 -20.50 -7.93 1.68
CA GLY A 66 -20.69 -8.16 3.12
C GLY A 66 -19.58 -8.99 3.79
N HIS A 67 -18.54 -9.38 3.05
CA HIS A 67 -17.41 -10.16 3.52
C HIS A 67 -16.15 -9.29 3.66
N PRO A 68 -15.24 -9.63 4.60
CA PRO A 68 -13.93 -8.99 4.68
C PRO A 68 -13.19 -9.06 3.34
N THR A 69 -12.64 -7.93 2.87
CA THR A 69 -11.91 -7.84 1.60
C THR A 69 -10.82 -8.90 1.48
N GLY A 70 -10.10 -9.20 2.56
CA GLY A 70 -9.07 -10.24 2.57
C GLY A 70 -9.59 -11.64 2.23
N LEU A 71 -10.82 -11.98 2.64
CA LEU A 71 -11.42 -13.27 2.29
C LEU A 71 -11.77 -13.33 0.80
N ILE A 72 -12.33 -12.25 0.25
CA ILE A 72 -12.66 -12.17 -1.18
C ILE A 72 -11.39 -12.28 -2.02
N VAL A 73 -10.34 -11.56 -1.64
CA VAL A 73 -9.03 -11.63 -2.31
C VAL A 73 -8.44 -13.03 -2.23
N SER A 74 -8.51 -13.68 -1.06
CA SER A 74 -8.06 -15.07 -0.86
C SER A 74 -8.84 -16.06 -1.73
N ASP A 75 -10.16 -15.95 -1.78
CA ASP A 75 -11.00 -16.87 -2.55
C ASP A 75 -10.76 -16.70 -4.06
N VAL A 76 -10.68 -15.47 -4.55
CA VAL A 76 -10.36 -15.19 -5.96
C VAL A 76 -8.95 -15.66 -6.31
N ALA A 77 -7.97 -15.47 -5.43
CA ALA A 77 -6.62 -15.96 -5.65
C ALA A 77 -6.58 -17.50 -5.77
N HIS A 78 -7.33 -18.23 -4.93
CA HIS A 78 -7.41 -19.69 -5.05
C HIS A 78 -8.16 -20.16 -6.30
N LEU A 79 -9.16 -19.42 -6.79
CA LEU A 79 -9.84 -19.72 -8.06
C LEU A 79 -8.91 -19.56 -9.27
N GLN A 80 -7.92 -18.67 -9.17
CA GLN A 80 -6.94 -18.40 -10.22
C GLN A 80 -5.60 -19.13 -9.97
N LEU A 81 -5.55 -20.06 -9.02
CA LEU A 81 -4.34 -20.83 -8.75
C LEU A 81 -3.94 -21.64 -9.99
N GLY A 82 -2.70 -21.48 -10.45
CA GLY A 82 -2.19 -22.10 -11.67
C GLY A 82 -2.43 -21.27 -12.94
N SER A 83 -3.09 -20.12 -12.85
CA SER A 83 -3.30 -19.23 -14.01
C SER A 83 -2.08 -18.36 -14.32
N HIS A 84 -1.16 -18.22 -13.37
CA HIS A 84 0.05 -17.39 -13.49
C HIS A 84 1.24 -18.10 -12.84
N GLU A 85 1.81 -19.08 -13.54
CA GLU A 85 2.89 -19.95 -13.02
C GLU A 85 4.05 -19.19 -12.34
N ALA A 86 4.44 -18.04 -12.89
CA ALA A 86 5.50 -17.21 -12.32
C ALA A 86 5.09 -16.50 -11.01
N CYS A 87 3.83 -16.09 -10.88
CA CYS A 87 3.30 -15.52 -9.65
C CYS A 87 3.03 -16.60 -8.59
N ASP A 88 2.53 -17.76 -9.01
CA ASP A 88 2.23 -18.88 -8.13
C ASP A 88 3.51 -19.45 -7.50
N ALA A 89 4.61 -19.49 -8.25
CA ALA A 89 5.92 -19.89 -7.74
C ALA A 89 6.52 -18.89 -6.73
N ALA A 90 6.01 -17.66 -6.66
CA ALA A 90 6.45 -16.61 -5.75
C ALA A 90 5.56 -16.49 -4.48
N GLY A 91 4.50 -17.30 -4.37
CA GLY A 91 3.55 -17.33 -3.25
C GLY A 91 3.91 -18.33 -2.16
#